data_AF-A0A2S1LZB4-F1
#
_entry.id   AF-A0A2S1LZB4-F1
#
_cell.length_a   1.000
_cell.length_b   1.000
_cell.length_c   1.000
_cell.angle_alpha   90.00
_cell.angle_beta   90.00
_cell.angle_gamma   90.00
#
_symmetry.space_group_name_H-M   'P 1'
#
loop_
_entity.id
_entity.type
_entity.pdbx_description
1 polymer ?
#
loop_
_entity_poly.entity_id
_entity_poly.type
_entity_poly.pdbx_seq_one_letter_code
_entity_poly.pdbx_strand_id
1 'polypeptide(L)'
;MEGKQCKSCLEYKKLEYFYAQKRKSKKKGEYMYYPPECRECTKDRFTRWRKENVIYYRAYIRQRHKRQENKDSTRRSNEERRRNGKYKEWQQNNREKMKEYHENRAMNKTHNITKDEWRVCKEYFDYKCAYCNITENEAKEKQGNYFHREHVDHEGANDLSNCVPSCKSCNSSKYTSDFEHWFKELSGLYTDEKYNKIISWLQKDYKMHVEGVKEDYS
;
A
#
# COMPACT_ATOMS: atom_id res chain seq x y z
N MET A 1 26.56 14.44 39.56
CA MET A 1 25.60 14.13 38.48
C MET A 1 25.29 12.64 38.55
N GLU A 2 24.01 12.25 38.63
CA GLU A 2 23.65 10.84 38.68
C GLU A 2 23.86 10.17 37.31
N GLY A 3 24.62 9.08 37.30
CA GLY A 3 24.96 8.31 36.11
C GLY A 3 25.23 6.85 36.46
N LYS A 4 25.31 6.02 35.43
CA LYS A 4 25.63 4.59 35.57
C LYS A 4 26.34 4.06 34.33
N GLN A 5 27.03 2.94 34.51
CA GLN A 5 27.66 2.23 33.41
C GLN A 5 26.60 1.49 32.56
N CYS A 6 26.70 1.59 31.24
CA CYS A 6 25.90 0.81 30.30
C CYS A 6 26.44 -0.63 30.23
N LYS A 7 25.58 -1.64 30.33
CA LYS A 7 25.98 -3.06 30.23
C LYS A 7 26.48 -3.44 28.83
N SER A 8 26.03 -2.76 27.78
CA SER A 8 26.39 -3.11 26.39
C SER A 8 27.66 -2.43 25.90
N CYS A 9 27.76 -1.11 26.02
CA CYS A 9 28.95 -0.37 25.57
C CYS A 9 29.99 -0.13 26.67
N LEU A 10 29.69 -0.49 27.92
CA LEU A 10 30.58 -0.33 29.08
C LEU A 10 30.97 1.12 29.42
N GLU A 11 30.40 2.10 28.74
CA GLU A 11 30.60 3.52 29.01
C GLU A 11 29.77 4.00 30.21
N TYR A 12 30.34 4.88 31.02
CA TYR A 12 29.62 5.61 32.06
C TYR A 12 28.82 6.76 31.43
N LYS A 13 27.49 6.72 31.54
CA LYS A 13 26.61 7.76 30.98
C LYS A 13 25.68 8.34 32.06
N LYS A 14 25.27 9.59 31.90
CA LYS A 14 24.22 10.22 32.72
C LYS A 14 22.89 9.46 32.57
N LEU A 15 22.05 9.47 33.59
CA LEU A 15 20.77 8.73 33.59
C LEU A 15 19.82 9.13 32.46
N GLU A 16 19.91 10.36 31.95
CA GLU A 16 19.13 10.83 30.79
C GLU A 16 19.37 10.03 29.50
N TYR A 17 20.53 9.39 29.38
CA TYR A 17 20.86 8.51 28.25
C TYR A 17 20.28 7.10 28.39
N PHE A 18 19.54 6.83 29.47
CA PHE A 18 18.83 5.58 29.69
C PHE A 18 17.32 5.80 29.56
N TYR A 19 16.58 4.75 29.22
CA TYR A 19 15.13 4.77 29.36
C TYR A 19 14.78 4.80 30.85
N ALA A 20 13.64 5.41 31.19
CA ALA A 20 13.18 5.53 32.57
C ALA A 20 11.78 4.91 32.67
N GLN A 21 11.57 4.09 33.70
CA GLN A 21 10.30 3.41 33.94
C GLN A 21 9.89 3.61 35.40
N LYS A 22 8.69 4.15 35.64
CA LYS A 22 8.11 4.14 36.98
C LYS A 22 7.77 2.70 37.35
N ARG A 23 8.31 2.22 38.47
CA ARG A 23 8.05 0.88 39.01
C ARG A 23 7.65 0.99 40.48
N LYS A 24 6.90 0.00 40.97
CA LYS A 24 6.48 -0.09 42.36
C LYS A 24 7.07 -1.35 42.99
N SER A 25 7.61 -1.22 44.19
CA SER A 25 8.11 -2.32 45.00
C SER A 25 7.54 -2.22 46.41
N LYS A 26 7.24 -3.36 47.04
CA LYS A 26 6.81 -3.41 48.44
C LYS A 26 7.81 -2.73 49.39
N LYS A 27 9.11 -2.78 49.08
CA LYS A 27 10.19 -2.23 49.93
C LYS A 27 10.51 -0.75 49.68
N LYS A 28 10.44 -0.32 48.41
CA LYS A 28 10.92 1.01 47.97
C LYS A 28 9.79 1.98 47.62
N GLY A 29 8.53 1.54 47.73
CA GLY A 29 7.40 2.30 47.19
C GLY A 29 7.54 2.46 45.67
N GLU A 30 7.15 3.63 45.16
CA GLU A 30 7.33 4.01 43.77
C GLU A 30 8.75 4.54 43.53
N TYR A 31 9.42 4.03 42.50
CA TYR A 31 10.77 4.43 42.15
C TYR A 31 10.98 4.44 40.64
N MET A 32 11.97 5.21 40.19
CA MET A 32 12.38 5.22 38.79
C MET A 32 13.41 4.11 38.52
N TYR A 33 13.06 3.20 37.63
CA TYR A 33 13.94 2.14 37.15
C TYR A 33 14.60 2.56 35.84
N TYR A 34 15.93 2.44 35.81
CA TYR A 34 16.75 2.66 34.62
C TYR A 34 17.32 1.30 34.17
N PRO A 35 16.94 0.81 32.96
CA PRO A 35 17.47 -0.42 32.39
C PRO A 35 19.01 -0.44 32.34
N PRO A 36 19.63 -1.62 32.24
CA PRO A 36 21.09 -1.76 32.23
C PRO A 36 21.74 -1.20 30.95
N GLU A 37 20.99 -1.03 29.87
CA GLU A 37 21.50 -0.56 28.58
C GLU A 37 21.07 0.88 28.30
N CYS A 38 21.97 1.66 27.70
CA CYS A 38 21.64 3.01 27.24
C CYS A 38 20.64 2.97 26.06
N ARG A 39 20.04 4.12 25.75
CA ARG A 39 19.03 4.26 24.69
C ARG A 39 19.57 3.85 23.31
N GLU A 40 20.83 4.18 23.02
CA GLU A 40 21.51 3.85 21.77
C GLU A 40 21.69 2.34 21.62
N CYS A 41 22.38 1.70 22.57
CA CYS A 41 22.58 0.24 22.53
C CYS A 41 21.24 -0.53 22.49
N THR A 42 20.22 -0.02 23.18
CA THR A 42 18.87 -0.59 23.11
C THR A 42 18.30 -0.49 21.69
N LYS A 43 18.39 0.68 21.04
CA LYS A 43 17.93 0.89 19.65
C LYS A 43 18.69 0.01 18.67
N ASP A 44 20.00 -0.12 18.83
CA ASP A 44 20.84 -0.94 17.96
C ASP A 44 20.49 -2.42 18.08
N ARG A 45 20.34 -2.91 19.31
CA ARG A 45 19.88 -4.29 19.56
C ARG A 45 18.52 -4.55 18.92
N PHE A 46 17.55 -3.65 19.09
CA PHE A 46 16.24 -3.80 18.46
C PHE A 46 16.32 -3.76 16.93
N THR A 47 17.18 -2.91 16.38
CA THR A 47 17.37 -2.80 14.92
C THR A 47 17.96 -4.09 14.36
N ARG A 48 18.98 -4.64 15.03
CA ARG A 48 19.57 -5.93 14.67
C ARG A 48 18.56 -7.07 14.75
N TRP A 49 17.84 -7.17 15.87
CA TRP A 49 16.80 -8.18 16.04
C TRP A 49 15.72 -8.11 14.95
N ARG A 50 15.29 -6.90 14.54
CA ARG A 50 14.33 -6.73 13.44
C ARG A 50 14.86 -7.23 12.09
N LYS A 51 16.15 -7.03 11.81
CA LYS A 51 16.80 -7.51 10.57
C LYS A 51 16.97 -9.04 10.57
N GLU A 52 17.31 -9.61 11.72
CA GLU A 52 17.44 -11.07 11.88
C GLU A 52 16.06 -11.76 11.88
N ASN A 53 15.00 -11.06 12.28
CA ASN A 53 13.65 -11.61 12.43
C ASN A 53 12.63 -10.93 11.50
N VAL A 54 13.03 -10.62 10.26
CA VAL A 54 12.19 -9.85 9.31
C VAL A 54 10.82 -10.49 9.09
N ILE A 55 10.75 -11.82 8.90
CA ILE A 55 9.50 -12.53 8.64
C ILE A 55 8.55 -12.39 9.83
N TYR A 56 9.05 -12.72 11.03
CA TYR A 56 8.28 -12.61 12.27
C TYR A 56 7.84 -11.17 12.53
N TYR A 57 8.75 -10.21 12.40
CA TYR A 57 8.47 -8.80 12.63
C TYR A 57 7.41 -8.27 11.64
N ARG A 58 7.50 -8.62 10.35
CA ARG A 58 6.47 -8.27 9.35
C ARG A 58 5.11 -8.89 9.68
N ALA A 59 5.07 -10.15 10.15
CA ALA A 59 3.82 -10.78 10.58
C ALA A 59 3.22 -10.09 11.81
N TYR A 60 4.03 -9.82 12.83
CA TYR A 60 3.64 -9.07 14.03
C TYR A 60 3.07 -7.68 13.68
N ILE A 61 3.77 -6.93 12.82
CA ILE A 61 3.35 -5.60 12.38
C ILE A 61 2.03 -5.67 11.61
N ARG A 62 1.87 -6.63 10.68
CA ARG A 62 0.60 -6.87 9.98
C ARG A 62 -0.55 -7.10 10.95
N GLN A 63 -0.36 -7.95 11.98
CA GLN A 63 -1.40 -8.18 12.99
C GLN A 63 -1.70 -6.94 13.83
N ARG A 64 -0.67 -6.17 14.20
CA ARG A 64 -0.85 -4.92 14.92
C ARG A 64 -1.68 -3.91 14.13
N HIS A 65 -1.43 -3.75 12.82
CA HIS A 65 -2.17 -2.82 11.96
C HIS A 65 -3.62 -3.24 11.69
N LYS A 66 -3.98 -4.51 11.93
CA LYS A 66 -5.38 -4.96 11.84
C LYS A 66 -6.24 -4.41 12.97
N ARG A 67 -5.65 -4.13 14.15
CA ARG A 67 -6.39 -3.63 15.33
C ARG A 67 -6.96 -2.24 15.09
N GLN A 68 -8.24 -2.06 15.39
CA GLN A 68 -8.97 -0.82 15.14
C GLN A 68 -8.34 0.37 15.87
N GLU A 69 -7.93 0.20 17.13
CA GLU A 69 -7.26 1.24 17.92
C GLU A 69 -6.00 1.81 17.23
N ASN A 70 -5.21 0.97 16.57
CA ASN A 70 -4.02 1.41 15.85
C ASN A 70 -4.38 2.19 14.58
N LYS A 71 -5.45 1.78 13.88
CA LYS A 71 -5.98 2.50 12.73
C LYS A 71 -6.49 3.89 13.15
N ASP A 72 -7.26 3.95 14.23
CA ASP A 72 -7.82 5.20 14.76
C ASP A 72 -6.74 6.13 15.30
N SER A 73 -5.72 5.58 15.98
CA SER A 73 -4.55 6.34 16.43
C SER A 73 -3.78 6.94 15.25
N THR A 74 -3.55 6.14 14.21
CA THR A 74 -2.88 6.61 12.99
C THR A 74 -3.69 7.70 12.29
N ARG A 75 -5.01 7.52 12.17
CA ARG A 75 -5.91 8.53 11.59
C ARG A 75 -5.83 9.84 12.36
N ARG A 76 -6.00 9.79 13.69
CA ARG A 76 -5.92 10.97 14.58
C ARG A 76 -4.58 11.69 14.45
N SER A 77 -3.47 10.96 14.45
CA SER A 77 -2.14 11.58 14.30
C SER A 77 -1.97 12.25 12.93
N ASN A 78 -2.46 11.64 11.86
CA ASN A 78 -2.42 12.24 10.53
C ASN A 78 -3.32 13.48 10.41
N GLU A 79 -4.49 13.47 11.03
CA GLU A 79 -5.38 14.64 11.13
C GLU A 79 -4.71 15.77 11.91
N GLU A 80 -4.10 15.46 13.05
CA GLU A 80 -3.37 16.44 13.86
C GLU A 80 -2.21 17.06 13.08
N ARG A 81 -1.41 16.24 12.37
CA ARG A 81 -0.32 16.71 11.51
C ARG A 81 -0.78 17.65 10.40
N ARG A 82 -1.98 17.44 9.86
CA ARG A 82 -2.57 18.36 8.87
C ARG A 82 -3.04 19.64 9.55
N ARG A 83 -3.75 19.51 10.68
CA ARG A 83 -4.31 20.64 11.44
C ARG A 83 -3.23 21.59 11.96
N ASN A 84 -2.13 21.07 12.50
CA ASN A 84 -1.05 21.87 13.07
C ASN A 84 -0.02 22.35 12.03
N GLY A 85 -0.29 22.18 10.73
CA GLY A 85 0.58 22.65 9.65
C GLY A 85 1.85 21.83 9.41
N LYS A 86 2.20 20.86 10.28
CA LYS A 86 3.42 20.03 10.12
C LYS A 86 3.42 19.24 8.81
N TYR A 87 2.25 18.84 8.31
CA TYR A 87 2.16 18.18 7.01
C TYR A 87 2.53 19.14 5.87
N LYS A 88 2.05 20.38 5.91
CA LYS A 88 2.37 21.41 4.91
C LYS A 88 3.84 21.79 4.95
N GLU A 89 4.40 21.99 6.15
CA GLU A 89 5.82 22.23 6.36
C GLU A 89 6.67 21.08 5.78
N TRP A 90 6.27 19.83 6.05
CA TRP A 90 6.93 18.66 5.47
C TRP A 90 6.88 18.69 3.94
N GLN A 91 5.73 18.99 3.32
CA GLN A 91 5.63 19.10 1.86
C GLN A 91 6.55 20.20 1.29
N GLN A 92 6.62 21.35 1.95
CA GLN A 92 7.46 22.48 1.54
C GLN A 92 8.95 22.17 1.65
N ASN A 93 9.36 21.40 2.66
CA ASN A 93 10.73 20.97 2.88
C ASN A 93 11.11 19.73 2.04
N ASN A 94 10.15 19.07 1.39
CA ASN A 94 10.36 17.85 0.60
C ASN A 94 9.84 18.04 -0.84
N ARG A 95 10.17 19.17 -1.48
CA ARG A 95 9.63 19.53 -2.81
C ARG A 95 9.97 18.51 -3.90
N GLU A 96 11.19 18.01 -3.93
CA GLU A 96 11.64 17.00 -4.90
C GLU A 96 10.79 15.73 -4.80
N LYS A 97 10.57 15.28 -3.56
CA LYS A 97 9.69 14.12 -3.29
C LYS A 97 8.24 14.38 -3.69
N MET A 98 7.75 15.61 -3.51
CA MET A 98 6.41 15.97 -4.01
C MET A 98 6.36 15.92 -5.54
N LYS A 99 7.39 16.41 -6.23
CA LYS A 99 7.51 16.34 -7.68
C LYS A 99 7.50 14.89 -8.18
N GLU A 100 8.30 14.02 -7.56
CA GLU A 100 8.33 12.57 -7.84
C GLU A 100 6.93 11.95 -7.68
N TYR A 101 6.21 12.27 -6.60
CA TYR A 101 4.83 11.79 -6.41
C TYR A 101 3.88 12.30 -7.50
N HIS A 102 4.02 13.54 -7.93
CA HIS A 102 3.19 14.12 -8.99
C HIS A 102 3.47 13.47 -10.34
N GLU A 103 4.75 13.29 -10.70
CA GLU A 103 5.19 12.59 -11.91
C GLU A 103 4.70 11.15 -11.92
N ASN A 104 4.92 10.39 -10.84
CA ASN A 104 4.44 9.02 -10.72
C ASN A 104 2.91 8.93 -10.84
N ARG A 105 2.17 9.87 -10.24
CA ARG A 105 0.70 9.92 -10.35
C ARG A 105 0.25 10.27 -11.77
N ALA A 106 0.94 11.19 -12.43
CA ALA A 106 0.66 11.55 -13.82
C ALA A 106 0.93 10.40 -14.77
N MET A 107 1.91 9.53 -14.49
CA MET A 107 2.15 8.34 -15.31
C MET A 107 1.13 7.23 -15.00
N ASN A 108 0.81 7.00 -13.72
CA ASN A 108 0.13 5.77 -13.28
C ASN A 108 -1.35 5.91 -12.89
N LYS A 109 -1.89 7.14 -12.84
CA LYS A 109 -3.27 7.41 -12.38
C LYS A 109 -4.09 8.27 -13.34
N THR A 110 -3.53 8.68 -14.47
CA THR A 110 -4.29 9.32 -15.54
C THR A 110 -4.74 8.26 -16.54
N HIS A 111 -5.98 8.35 -16.98
CA HIS A 111 -6.51 7.48 -18.01
C HIS A 111 -7.03 8.35 -19.15
N ASN A 112 -6.52 8.11 -20.35
CA ASN A 112 -7.00 8.69 -21.60
C ASN A 112 -8.10 7.79 -22.16
N ILE A 113 -9.17 7.61 -21.37
CA ILE A 113 -10.28 6.69 -21.67
C ILE A 113 -11.59 7.43 -21.37
N THR A 114 -12.41 7.59 -22.41
CA THR A 114 -13.75 8.19 -22.34
C THR A 114 -14.74 7.29 -21.60
N LYS A 115 -15.94 7.81 -21.30
CA LYS A 115 -16.97 7.04 -20.61
C LYS A 115 -17.49 5.89 -21.47
N ASP A 116 -17.65 6.09 -22.78
CA ASP A 116 -18.15 5.07 -23.70
C ASP A 116 -17.11 3.98 -23.94
N GLU A 117 -15.85 4.35 -24.16
CA GLU A 117 -14.72 3.41 -24.20
C GLU A 117 -14.65 2.54 -22.95
N TRP A 118 -14.86 3.15 -21.78
CA TRP A 118 -14.89 2.40 -20.52
C TRP A 118 -16.10 1.47 -20.42
N ARG A 119 -17.27 1.90 -20.88
CA ARG A 119 -18.48 1.06 -20.94
C ARG A 119 -18.24 -0.16 -21.83
N VAL A 120 -17.70 0.05 -23.02
CA VAL A 120 -17.32 -1.00 -23.97
C VAL A 120 -16.34 -2.00 -23.33
N CYS A 121 -15.31 -1.50 -22.65
CA CYS A 121 -14.38 -2.35 -21.92
C CYS A 121 -15.10 -3.22 -20.88
N LYS A 122 -16.01 -2.65 -20.08
CA LYS A 122 -16.78 -3.42 -19.11
C LYS A 122 -17.74 -4.42 -19.76
N GLU A 123 -18.37 -4.06 -20.87
CA GLU A 123 -19.26 -4.95 -21.64
C GLU A 123 -18.50 -6.18 -22.17
N TYR A 124 -17.31 -5.98 -22.74
CA TYR A 124 -16.46 -7.08 -23.22
C TYR A 124 -16.15 -8.10 -22.11
N PHE A 125 -15.96 -7.63 -20.87
CA PHE A 125 -15.73 -8.47 -19.70
C PHE A 125 -17.00 -8.80 -18.90
N ASP A 126 -18.19 -8.68 -19.51
CA ASP A 126 -19.48 -9.06 -18.92
C ASP A 126 -19.77 -8.36 -17.58
N TYR A 127 -19.31 -7.11 -17.43
CA TYR A 127 -19.35 -6.34 -16.19
C TYR A 127 -18.75 -7.08 -14.98
N LYS A 128 -17.71 -7.88 -15.24
CA LYS A 128 -16.93 -8.61 -14.25
C LYS A 128 -15.47 -8.16 -14.24
N CYS A 129 -14.81 -8.37 -13.11
CA CYS A 129 -13.36 -8.20 -13.00
C CYS A 129 -12.67 -9.19 -13.94
N ALA A 130 -11.78 -8.70 -14.81
CA ALA A 130 -11.05 -9.49 -15.80
C ALA A 130 -10.27 -10.66 -15.17
N TYR A 131 -9.89 -10.55 -13.90
CA TYR A 131 -9.10 -11.57 -13.20
C TYR A 131 -9.97 -12.55 -12.40
N CYS A 132 -10.74 -12.03 -11.42
CA CYS A 132 -11.44 -12.87 -10.44
C CYS A 132 -12.93 -13.08 -10.75
N ASN A 133 -13.46 -12.51 -11.83
CA ASN A 133 -14.85 -12.60 -12.26
C ASN A 133 -15.90 -12.06 -11.26
N ILE A 134 -15.50 -11.41 -10.16
CA ILE A 134 -16.45 -10.71 -9.28
C ILE A 134 -17.20 -9.66 -10.10
N THR A 135 -18.51 -9.56 -9.89
CA THR A 135 -19.33 -8.55 -10.58
C THR A 135 -19.06 -7.15 -10.02
N GLU A 136 -19.39 -6.11 -10.81
CA GLU A 136 -19.20 -4.71 -10.39
C GLU A 136 -19.98 -4.37 -9.10
N ASN A 137 -21.19 -4.93 -8.95
CA ASN A 137 -22.02 -4.76 -7.76
C ASN A 137 -21.42 -5.45 -6.53
N GLU A 138 -20.95 -6.69 -6.67
CA GLU A 138 -20.28 -7.39 -5.58
C GLU A 138 -18.96 -6.71 -5.18
N ALA A 139 -18.20 -6.17 -6.13
CA ALA A 139 -17.00 -5.40 -5.83
C ALA A 139 -17.36 -4.14 -5.03
N LYS A 140 -18.46 -3.46 -5.38
CA LYS A 140 -18.95 -2.29 -4.66
C LYS A 140 -19.33 -2.65 -3.22
N GLU A 141 -20.07 -3.73 -3.03
CA GLU A 141 -20.52 -4.21 -1.72
C GLU A 141 -19.34 -4.68 -0.85
N LYS A 142 -18.50 -5.59 -1.36
CA LYS A 142 -17.43 -6.25 -0.59
C LYS A 142 -16.22 -5.35 -0.38
N GLN A 143 -15.95 -4.41 -1.29
CA GLN A 143 -14.70 -3.65 -1.34
C GLN A 143 -14.89 -2.12 -1.23
N GLY A 144 -16.14 -1.63 -1.29
CA GLY A 144 -16.51 -0.22 -1.23
C GLY A 144 -16.28 0.54 -2.54
N ASN A 145 -15.81 -0.14 -3.59
CA ASN A 145 -15.33 0.47 -4.84
C ASN A 145 -15.92 -0.29 -6.05
N TYR A 146 -16.31 0.45 -7.08
CA TYR A 146 -16.53 -0.11 -8.41
C TYR A 146 -15.20 -0.53 -9.04
N PHE A 147 -15.22 -1.03 -10.28
CA PHE A 147 -13.99 -1.40 -10.96
C PHE A 147 -13.05 -0.22 -11.19
N HIS A 148 -11.76 -0.52 -11.10
CA HIS A 148 -10.67 0.34 -11.50
C HIS A 148 -10.35 0.09 -12.97
N ARG A 149 -9.98 1.16 -13.68
CA ARG A 149 -9.26 1.11 -14.96
C ARG A 149 -7.83 0.67 -14.66
N GLU A 150 -7.58 -0.62 -14.75
CA GLU A 150 -6.31 -1.21 -14.37
C GLU A 150 -5.36 -1.22 -15.57
N HIS A 151 -4.12 -0.76 -15.36
CA HIS A 151 -3.06 -0.83 -16.36
C HIS A 151 -2.37 -2.19 -16.30
N VAL A 152 -2.57 -3.03 -17.33
CA VAL A 152 -2.07 -4.40 -17.33
C VAL A 152 -0.54 -4.40 -17.31
N ASP A 153 0.08 -3.57 -18.14
CA ASP A 153 1.48 -3.18 -18.00
C ASP A 153 1.55 -1.89 -17.16
N HIS A 154 2.34 -1.92 -16.08
CA HIS A 154 2.50 -0.78 -15.19
C HIS A 154 3.10 0.45 -15.88
N GLU A 155 4.03 0.22 -16.80
CA GLU A 155 4.73 1.27 -17.55
C GLU A 155 4.13 1.46 -18.96
N GLY A 156 3.00 0.81 -19.23
CA GLY A 156 2.34 0.82 -20.53
C GLY A 156 1.50 2.07 -20.81
N ALA A 157 0.70 2.00 -21.88
CA ALA A 157 -0.17 3.08 -22.29
C ALA A 157 -1.24 3.43 -21.25
N ASN A 158 -1.75 4.67 -21.31
CA ASN A 158 -2.82 5.17 -20.43
C ASN A 158 -4.21 5.10 -21.10
N ASP A 159 -4.34 4.42 -22.23
CA ASP A 159 -5.58 4.26 -23.01
C ASP A 159 -6.14 2.83 -22.90
N LEU A 160 -7.14 2.51 -23.73
CA LEU A 160 -7.80 1.20 -23.70
C LEU A 160 -6.87 0.01 -24.05
N SER A 161 -5.81 0.23 -24.83
CA SER A 161 -4.92 -0.85 -25.27
C SER A 161 -4.16 -1.52 -24.12
N ASN A 162 -4.12 -0.86 -22.96
CA ASN A 162 -3.48 -1.33 -21.74
C ASN A 162 -4.46 -1.40 -20.56
N CYS A 163 -5.76 -1.28 -20.79
CA CYS A 163 -6.74 -1.13 -19.70
C CYS A 163 -7.71 -2.30 -19.62
N VAL A 164 -7.92 -2.85 -18.42
CA VAL A 164 -8.96 -3.85 -18.13
C VAL A 164 -9.77 -3.49 -16.86
N PRO A 165 -10.99 -4.01 -16.69
CA PRO A 165 -11.75 -3.85 -15.46
C PRO A 165 -11.19 -4.74 -14.36
N SER A 166 -10.78 -4.12 -13.25
CA SER A 166 -10.27 -4.84 -12.08
C SER A 166 -10.93 -4.38 -10.80
N CYS A 167 -11.29 -5.33 -9.93
CA CYS A 167 -11.70 -5.00 -8.57
C CYS A 167 -10.50 -4.50 -7.74
N LYS A 168 -10.77 -3.78 -6.65
CA LYS A 168 -9.72 -3.21 -5.78
C LYS A 168 -8.76 -4.27 -5.25
N SER A 169 -9.24 -5.45 -4.89
CA SER A 169 -8.39 -6.53 -4.38
C SER A 169 -7.39 -7.03 -5.43
N CYS A 170 -7.83 -7.25 -6.68
CA CYS A 170 -6.96 -7.71 -7.75
C CYS A 170 -5.97 -6.61 -8.17
N ASN A 171 -6.45 -5.39 -8.42
CA ASN A 171 -5.61 -4.24 -8.75
C ASN A 171 -4.53 -3.98 -7.68
N SER A 172 -4.91 -4.03 -6.39
CA SER A 172 -3.94 -3.84 -5.30
C SER A 172 -2.98 -5.01 -5.14
N SER A 173 -3.40 -6.24 -5.45
CA SER A 173 -2.57 -7.44 -5.40
C SER A 173 -1.53 -7.45 -6.52
N LYS A 174 -1.93 -7.05 -7.75
CA LYS A 174 -1.02 -6.93 -8.90
C LYS A 174 -0.01 -5.81 -8.68
N TYR A 175 -0.51 -4.61 -8.38
CA TYR A 175 0.31 -3.41 -8.22
C TYR A 175 1.25 -3.20 -9.43
N THR A 176 2.55 -3.37 -9.26
CA THR A 176 3.58 -3.24 -10.31
C THR A 176 4.13 -4.58 -10.77
N SER A 177 3.52 -5.70 -10.37
CA SER A 177 3.97 -7.03 -10.76
C SER A 177 3.69 -7.26 -12.23
N ASP A 178 4.61 -7.98 -12.90
CA ASP A 178 4.41 -8.47 -14.26
C ASP A 178 3.09 -9.24 -14.37
N PHE A 179 2.28 -8.92 -15.39
CA PHE A 179 0.94 -9.45 -15.54
C PHE A 179 0.94 -10.98 -15.67
N GLU A 180 1.79 -11.53 -16.52
CA GLU A 180 1.80 -12.96 -16.81
C GLU A 180 2.19 -13.76 -15.56
N HIS A 181 3.30 -13.36 -14.92
CA HIS A 181 3.76 -14.01 -13.71
C HIS A 181 2.75 -13.87 -12.57
N TRP A 182 2.25 -12.66 -12.31
CA TRP A 182 1.30 -12.42 -11.23
C TRP A 182 -0.02 -13.17 -11.43
N PHE A 183 -0.54 -13.17 -12.66
CA PHE A 183 -1.84 -13.77 -12.92
C PHE A 183 -1.78 -15.30 -12.80
N LYS A 184 -0.67 -15.93 -13.22
CA LYS A 184 -0.43 -17.38 -13.03
C LYS A 184 -0.34 -17.76 -11.54
N GLU A 185 0.27 -16.92 -10.72
CA GLU A 185 0.38 -17.13 -9.27
C GLU A 185 -0.91 -16.77 -8.50
N LEU A 186 -1.93 -16.22 -9.18
CA LEU A 186 -3.19 -15.85 -8.55
C LEU A 186 -4.02 -17.11 -8.25
N SER A 187 -3.77 -17.68 -7.06
CA SER A 187 -4.31 -18.93 -6.55
C SER A 187 -5.77 -19.21 -6.95
N GLY A 188 -5.96 -20.21 -7.82
CA GLY A 188 -7.26 -20.75 -8.20
C GLY A 188 -8.11 -19.87 -9.11
N LEU A 189 -7.55 -18.76 -9.63
CA LEU A 189 -8.28 -17.81 -10.47
C LEU A 189 -7.80 -17.76 -11.92
N TYR A 190 -6.57 -18.20 -12.18
CA TYR A 190 -6.01 -18.32 -13.53
C TYR A 190 -6.71 -19.41 -14.34
N THR A 191 -7.06 -19.09 -15.59
CA THR A 191 -7.38 -20.06 -16.64
C THR A 191 -6.83 -19.54 -17.96
N ASP A 192 -6.45 -20.44 -18.87
CA ASP A 192 -5.97 -20.05 -20.20
C ASP A 192 -7.02 -19.25 -20.97
N GLU A 193 -8.31 -19.58 -20.80
CA GLU A 193 -9.42 -18.83 -21.39
C GLU A 193 -9.41 -17.36 -20.96
N LYS A 194 -9.28 -17.08 -19.65
CA LYS A 194 -9.23 -15.70 -19.14
C LYS A 194 -7.99 -14.98 -19.63
N TYR A 195 -6.83 -15.65 -19.58
CA TYR A 195 -5.58 -15.09 -20.07
C TYR A 195 -5.71 -14.70 -21.53
N ASN A 196 -6.20 -15.60 -22.38
CA ASN A 196 -6.39 -15.35 -23.80
C ASN A 196 -7.43 -14.26 -24.07
N LYS A 197 -8.51 -14.16 -23.27
CA LYS A 197 -9.51 -13.07 -23.37
C LYS A 197 -8.88 -11.71 -23.06
N ILE A 198 -8.04 -11.63 -22.02
CA ILE A 198 -7.30 -10.40 -21.70
C ILE A 198 -6.31 -10.05 -22.82
N ILE A 199 -5.52 -11.01 -23.30
CA ILE A 199 -4.55 -10.78 -24.38
C ILE A 199 -5.24 -10.32 -25.67
N SER A 200 -6.37 -10.95 -26.04
CA SER A 200 -7.15 -10.57 -27.23
C SER A 200 -7.67 -9.13 -27.11
N TRP A 201 -8.18 -8.77 -25.94
CA TRP A 201 -8.57 -7.40 -25.62
C TRP A 201 -7.41 -6.41 -25.80
N LEU A 202 -6.24 -6.66 -25.20
CA LEU A 202 -5.10 -5.73 -25.24
C LEU A 202 -4.50 -5.57 -26.64
N GLN A 203 -4.55 -6.63 -27.46
CA GLN A 203 -3.93 -6.62 -28.78
C GLN A 203 -4.81 -6.00 -29.87
N LYS A 204 -6.11 -6.33 -29.90
CA LYS A 204 -6.96 -5.98 -31.05
C LYS A 204 -8.43 -5.72 -30.74
N ASP A 205 -9.07 -6.44 -29.80
CA ASP A 205 -10.54 -6.43 -29.72
C ASP A 205 -11.07 -5.06 -29.28
N TYR A 206 -10.31 -4.29 -28.50
CA TYR A 206 -10.68 -2.93 -28.12
C TYR A 206 -10.90 -2.00 -29.32
N LYS A 207 -10.14 -2.18 -30.41
CA LYS A 207 -10.26 -1.32 -31.60
C LYS A 207 -11.59 -1.54 -32.30
N MET A 208 -11.94 -2.81 -32.53
CA MET A 208 -13.19 -3.18 -33.21
C MET A 208 -14.43 -2.66 -32.46
N HIS A 209 -14.41 -2.75 -31.12
CA HIS A 209 -15.55 -2.31 -30.32
C HIS A 209 -15.63 -0.79 -30.17
N VAL A 210 -14.51 -0.05 -30.31
CA VAL A 210 -14.51 1.42 -30.34
C VAL A 210 -14.94 1.95 -31.71
N GLU A 211 -14.59 1.26 -32.79
CA GLU A 211 -14.96 1.63 -34.16
C GLU A 211 -16.44 1.35 -34.45
N GLY A 212 -17.00 0.21 -34.02
CA GLY A 212 -18.42 -0.09 -34.17
C GLY A 212 -19.35 0.90 -33.47
N VAL A 213 -18.91 1.51 -32.35
CA VAL A 213 -19.67 2.58 -31.67
C VAL A 213 -19.68 3.89 -32.46
N LYS A 214 -18.71 4.13 -33.35
CA LYS A 214 -18.69 5.34 -34.19
C LYS A 214 -19.64 5.25 -35.39
N GLU A 215 -19.90 4.04 -35.88
CA GLU A 215 -20.84 3.80 -36.99
C GLU A 215 -22.31 3.90 -36.54
N ASP A 216 -22.64 3.46 -35.32
CA ASP A 216 -24.03 3.52 -34.79
C ASP A 216 -24.53 4.95 -34.47
N TYR A 217 -23.66 5.97 -34.54
CA TYR A 217 -24.00 7.38 -34.29
C TYR A 217 -23.82 8.29 -35.52
N SER A 218 -23.56 7.73 -36.71
CA SER A 218 -23.57 8.45 -38.00
C SER A 218 -24.85 8.15 -38.78
#